data_AF-A0A7Y7CM88-F1
#
_entry.id   AF-A0A7Y7CM88-F1
#
_cell.length_a   1.000
_cell.length_b   1.000
_cell.length_c   1.000
_cell.angle_alpha   90.00
_cell.angle_beta   90.00
_cell.angle_gamma   90.00
#
_symmetry.space_group_name_H-M   'P 1'
#
loop_
_entity.id
_entity.type
_entity.pdbx_description
1 polymer ?
#
loop_
_entity_poly.entity_id
_entity_poly.type
_entity_poly.pdbx_seq_one_letter_code
_entity_poly.pdbx_strand_id
1 'polypeptide(L)'
;KAMVNETTAREMGFSIPADAIGQTLRWYDNRPLEVIGVVQNAMTQSLRSEAGGEVYFLRPTTAYALTVRFTGSPSAIVADVEQIWNEVAPTVPFVHDFVDEMVAREFASEQRATKLLMLFSSVAVIVACLGLYGLASFTAERRTKEIGIRKVLGANVVDIVRLLIWQFSTPVLVANLIAWPLAFYAMSSWLEQFPYRISSLSIVAFCLLAGGVALLIAWITVGGNAARVAKANPVHALRYE
;
A
#
# COMPACT_ATOMS: atom_id res chain seq x y z
N LYS A 1 29.05 29.76 -10.46
CA LYS A 1 29.23 28.62 -9.53
C LYS A 1 27.90 27.94 -9.34
N ALA A 2 27.88 26.61 -9.32
CA ALA A 2 26.69 25.81 -9.14
C ALA A 2 27.01 24.54 -8.33
N MET A 3 26.00 23.98 -7.68
CA MET A 3 26.03 22.62 -7.18
C MET A 3 25.16 21.75 -8.08
N VAL A 4 25.52 20.49 -8.25
CA VAL A 4 24.78 19.55 -9.11
C VAL A 4 24.39 18.32 -8.29
N ASN A 5 23.33 17.61 -8.68
CA ASN A 5 23.03 16.32 -8.04
C ASN A 5 23.86 15.17 -8.64
N GLU A 6 23.83 14.00 -8.02
CA GLU A 6 24.55 12.82 -8.50
C GLU A 6 24.12 12.40 -9.91
N THR A 7 22.83 12.52 -10.24
CA THR A 7 22.33 12.22 -11.59
C THR A 7 22.97 13.12 -12.64
N THR A 8 22.99 14.44 -12.42
CA THR A 8 23.65 15.39 -13.34
C THR A 8 25.14 15.10 -13.48
N ALA A 9 25.83 14.78 -12.39
CA ALA A 9 27.25 14.44 -12.48
C ALA A 9 27.50 13.21 -13.36
N ARG A 10 26.61 12.20 -13.29
CA ARG A 10 26.67 11.02 -14.17
C ARG A 10 26.31 11.35 -15.62
N GLU A 11 25.28 12.17 -15.85
CA GLU A 11 24.88 12.64 -17.18
C GLU A 11 25.99 13.47 -17.86
N MET A 12 26.80 14.18 -17.07
CA MET A 12 28.00 14.87 -17.54
C MET A 12 29.15 13.92 -17.92
N GLY A 13 29.00 12.60 -17.71
CA GLY A 13 29.98 11.57 -18.07
C GLY A 13 30.90 11.12 -16.94
N PHE A 14 30.71 11.59 -15.70
CA PHE A 14 31.54 11.20 -14.57
C PHE A 14 31.02 9.91 -13.93
N SER A 15 31.86 8.87 -13.86
CA SER A 15 31.53 7.64 -13.14
C SER A 15 31.52 7.82 -11.62
N ILE A 16 32.37 8.71 -11.11
CA ILE A 16 32.40 9.12 -9.71
C ILE A 16 31.84 10.55 -9.65
N PRO A 17 30.66 10.76 -9.03
CA PRO A 17 30.04 12.08 -9.03
C PRO A 17 30.95 13.20 -8.48
N ALA A 18 31.76 12.90 -7.46
CA ALA A 18 32.67 13.86 -6.84
C ALA A 18 33.74 14.43 -7.80
N ASP A 19 34.08 13.72 -8.88
CA ASP A 19 35.07 14.18 -9.88
C ASP A 19 34.51 15.32 -10.76
N ALA A 20 33.19 15.56 -10.72
CA ALA A 20 32.58 16.70 -11.38
C ALA A 20 32.95 18.04 -10.72
N ILE A 21 33.48 18.05 -9.49
CA ILE A 21 33.87 19.27 -8.78
C ILE A 21 35.06 19.93 -9.49
N GLY A 22 34.96 21.25 -9.74
CA GLY A 22 35.93 22.05 -10.49
C GLY A 22 35.69 22.07 -12.00
N GLN A 23 34.74 21.27 -12.51
CA GLN A 23 34.39 21.25 -13.94
C GLN A 23 33.44 22.38 -14.29
N THR A 24 33.42 22.77 -15.57
CA THR A 24 32.53 23.83 -16.07
C THR A 24 31.36 23.23 -16.85
N LEU A 25 30.16 23.44 -16.31
CA LEU A 25 28.88 23.21 -16.96
C LEU A 25 28.50 24.43 -17.80
N ARG A 26 27.89 24.23 -18.97
CA ARG A 26 27.22 25.31 -19.72
C ARG A 26 25.72 25.23 -19.48
N TRP A 27 25.15 26.28 -18.90
CA TRP A 27 23.70 26.38 -18.71
C TRP A 27 22.98 26.70 -20.02
N TYR A 28 21.65 26.65 -20.03
CA TYR A 28 20.79 26.83 -21.19
C TYR A 28 21.08 28.09 -22.03
N ASP A 29 21.54 29.17 -21.40
CA ASP A 29 21.93 30.43 -22.05
C ASP A 29 23.44 30.56 -22.28
N ASN A 30 24.13 29.43 -22.37
CA ASN A 30 25.56 29.31 -22.60
C ASN A 30 26.44 29.93 -21.49
N ARG A 31 25.86 30.26 -20.34
CA ARG A 31 26.61 30.77 -19.18
C ARG A 31 27.48 29.65 -18.58
N PRO A 32 28.80 29.88 -18.41
CA PRO A 32 29.67 28.92 -17.75
C PRO A 32 29.41 28.92 -16.24
N LEU A 33 29.11 27.74 -15.70
CA LEU A 33 28.92 27.49 -14.28
C LEU A 33 29.96 26.47 -13.82
N GLU A 34 30.91 26.92 -13.00
CA GLU A 34 31.82 26.04 -12.28
C GLU A 34 31.05 25.23 -11.22
N VAL A 35 31.20 23.91 -11.26
CA VAL A 35 30.64 22.99 -10.26
C VAL A 35 31.49 23.04 -9.00
N ILE A 36 30.91 23.44 -7.88
CA ILE A 36 31.60 23.59 -6.59
C ILE A 36 31.22 22.52 -5.56
N GLY A 37 30.26 21.66 -5.90
CA GLY A 37 29.79 20.62 -5.01
C GLY A 37 28.76 19.72 -5.67
N VAL A 38 28.64 18.52 -5.11
CA VAL A 38 27.68 17.50 -5.56
C VAL A 38 26.76 17.18 -4.38
N VAL A 39 25.46 17.22 -4.63
CA VAL A 39 24.42 16.89 -3.64
C VAL A 39 23.80 15.54 -3.95
N GLN A 40 23.26 14.89 -2.93
CA GLN A 40 22.48 13.67 -3.12
C GLN A 40 21.21 13.98 -3.92
N ASN A 41 20.74 13.01 -4.69
CA ASN A 41 19.52 13.11 -5.46
C ASN A 41 18.31 13.32 -4.53
N ALA A 42 17.61 14.43 -4.71
CA ALA A 42 16.34 14.70 -4.05
C ALA A 42 15.16 14.29 -4.94
N MET A 43 14.06 13.83 -4.33
CA MET A 43 12.83 13.51 -5.06
C MET A 43 11.99 14.78 -5.19
N THR A 44 12.21 15.51 -6.28
CA THR A 44 11.63 16.85 -6.49
C THR A 44 10.49 16.88 -7.50
N GLN A 45 10.39 15.90 -8.40
CA GLN A 45 9.40 15.91 -9.49
C GLN A 45 8.26 14.90 -9.29
N SER A 46 8.57 13.61 -9.13
CA SER A 46 7.58 12.56 -8.85
C SER A 46 8.27 11.33 -8.28
N LEU A 47 7.57 10.57 -7.44
CA LEU A 47 8.03 9.26 -6.96
C LEU A 47 8.00 8.19 -8.05
N ARG A 48 7.36 8.46 -9.19
CA ARG A 48 7.29 7.58 -10.37
C ARG A 48 8.44 7.80 -11.36
N SER A 49 9.15 8.91 -11.25
CA SER A 49 10.30 9.24 -12.11
C SER A 49 11.59 9.14 -11.31
N GLU A 50 12.66 8.63 -11.93
CA GLU A 50 14.00 8.76 -11.35
C GLU A 50 14.31 10.24 -11.08
N ALA A 51 15.14 10.50 -10.06
CA ALA A 51 15.58 11.86 -9.78
C ALA A 51 16.34 12.39 -11.01
N GLY A 52 15.70 13.29 -11.76
CA GLY A 52 16.29 13.90 -12.94
C GLY A 52 17.53 14.73 -12.60
N GLY A 53 18.31 15.10 -13.61
CA GLY A 53 19.44 16.00 -13.42
C GLY A 53 19.00 17.35 -12.85
N GLU A 54 19.65 17.79 -11.77
CA GLU A 54 19.40 19.07 -11.12
C GLU A 54 20.66 19.90 -10.95
N VAL A 55 20.51 21.21 -11.21
CA VAL A 55 21.57 22.20 -11.04
C VAL A 55 21.06 23.32 -10.13
N TYR A 56 21.78 23.52 -9.04
CA TYR A 56 21.50 24.52 -8.02
C TYR A 56 22.48 25.68 -8.17
N PHE A 57 22.00 26.89 -8.40
CA PHE A 57 22.84 28.08 -8.45
C PHE A 57 22.11 29.28 -7.86
N LEU A 58 22.89 30.21 -7.30
CA LEU A 58 22.34 31.40 -6.68
C LEU A 58 21.93 32.42 -7.75
N ARG A 59 20.68 32.88 -7.68
CA ARG A 59 20.16 33.98 -8.51
C ARG A 59 19.62 35.10 -7.62
N PRO A 60 20.46 36.05 -7.19
CA PRO A 60 20.09 37.02 -6.15
C PRO A 60 19.00 38.02 -6.58
N THR A 61 18.78 38.19 -7.88
CA THR A 61 17.84 39.16 -8.44
C THR A 61 16.49 38.54 -8.82
N THR A 62 16.26 37.26 -8.52
CA THR A 62 15.03 36.57 -8.94
C THR A 62 14.64 35.52 -7.91
N ALA A 63 13.50 35.72 -7.26
CA ALA A 63 12.86 34.74 -6.41
C ALA A 63 11.44 34.50 -6.93
N TYR A 64 11.11 33.24 -7.23
CA TYR A 64 9.78 32.84 -7.69
C TYR A 64 8.90 32.29 -6.55
N ALA A 65 9.54 31.79 -5.48
CA ALA A 65 8.89 31.25 -4.30
C ALA A 65 9.77 31.46 -3.07
N LEU A 66 9.14 31.60 -1.91
CA LEU A 66 9.79 31.64 -0.60
C LEU A 66 9.44 30.35 0.14
N THR A 67 10.44 29.56 0.50
CA THR A 67 10.23 28.37 1.33
C THR A 67 10.51 28.71 2.79
N VAL A 68 9.49 28.57 3.64
CA VAL A 68 9.61 28.81 5.07
C VAL A 68 9.52 27.49 5.81
N ARG A 69 10.53 27.19 6.63
CA ARG A 69 10.51 26.03 7.53
C ARG A 69 10.21 26.53 8.94
N PHE A 70 9.21 25.95 9.58
CA PHE A 70 8.76 26.35 10.91
C PHE A 70 8.50 25.13 11.80
N THR A 71 8.35 25.36 13.10
CA THR A 71 7.89 24.39 14.09
C THR A 71 6.73 25.00 14.88
N GLY A 72 5.76 24.18 15.30
CA GLY A 72 4.57 24.65 16.03
C GLY A 72 3.29 24.66 15.20
N SER A 73 2.35 25.54 15.56
CA SER A 73 1.02 25.60 14.92
C SER A 73 1.10 26.25 13.52
N PRO A 74 0.73 25.53 12.44
CA PRO A 74 0.77 26.07 11.08
C PRO A 74 -0.07 27.33 10.90
N SER A 75 -1.26 27.39 11.51
CA SER A 75 -2.18 28.53 11.36
C SER A 75 -1.64 29.82 11.95
N ALA A 76 -0.92 29.73 13.08
CA ALA A 76 -0.29 30.89 13.71
C ALA A 76 0.85 31.43 12.84
N ILE A 77 1.71 30.54 12.35
CA ILE A 77 2.85 30.93 11.51
C ILE A 77 2.39 31.53 10.17
N VAL A 78 1.36 30.97 9.55
CA VAL A 78 0.82 31.53 8.30
C VAL A 78 0.28 32.93 8.53
N ALA A 79 -0.44 33.19 9.64
CA ALA A 79 -0.92 34.53 9.96
C ALA A 79 0.22 35.52 10.17
N ASP A 80 1.27 35.13 10.91
CA ASP A 80 2.46 35.97 11.13
C ASP A 80 3.18 36.29 9.81
N VAL A 81 3.35 35.28 8.94
CA VAL A 81 3.99 35.45 7.63
C VAL A 81 3.14 36.30 6.70
N GLU A 82 1.81 36.13 6.70
CA GLU A 82 0.89 36.93 5.91
C GLU A 82 0.93 38.41 6.32
N GLN A 83 0.98 38.69 7.63
CA GLN A 83 1.14 40.05 8.12
C GLN A 83 2.44 40.69 7.60
N ILE A 84 3.57 40.01 7.77
CA ILE A 84 4.88 40.51 7.31
C ILE A 84 4.86 40.69 5.78
N TRP A 85 4.24 39.77 5.05
CA TRP A 85 4.13 39.84 3.59
C TRP A 85 3.36 41.09 3.15
N ASN A 86 2.24 41.38 3.81
CA ASN A 86 1.42 42.56 3.50
C ASN A 86 2.14 43.88 3.84
N GLU A 87 3.06 43.89 4.81
CA GLU A 87 3.90 45.05 5.12
C GLU A 87 5.01 45.25 4.07
N VAL A 88 5.66 44.17 3.65
CA VAL A 88 6.83 44.21 2.76
C VAL A 88 6.44 44.31 1.28
N ALA A 89 5.35 43.66 0.87
CA ALA A 89 4.92 43.52 -0.52
C ALA A 89 3.39 43.68 -0.68
N PRO A 90 2.81 44.86 -0.33
CA PRO A 90 1.36 45.07 -0.32
C PRO A 90 0.68 44.95 -1.70
N THR A 91 1.45 45.06 -2.78
CA THR A 91 0.95 44.96 -4.15
C THR A 91 0.93 43.52 -4.69
N VAL A 92 1.46 42.54 -3.93
CA VAL A 92 1.53 41.14 -4.34
C VAL A 92 0.64 40.31 -3.43
N PRO A 93 -0.37 39.59 -3.95
CA PRO A 93 -1.25 38.79 -3.12
C PRO A 93 -0.47 37.67 -2.42
N PHE A 94 -0.73 37.49 -1.13
CA PHE A 94 -0.18 36.39 -0.37
C PHE A 94 -0.84 35.08 -0.80
N VAL A 95 -0.04 34.16 -1.33
CA VAL A 95 -0.46 32.80 -1.69
C VAL A 95 0.53 31.84 -1.07
N HIS A 96 0.03 30.81 -0.41
CA HIS A 96 0.85 29.78 0.22
C HIS A 96 0.28 28.40 -0.08
N ASP A 97 1.16 27.41 -0.14
CA ASP A 97 0.83 25.99 -0.20
C ASP A 97 1.69 25.25 0.83
N PHE A 98 1.08 24.30 1.55
CA PHE A 98 1.83 23.40 2.40
C PHE A 98 2.45 22.28 1.57
N VAL A 99 3.74 21.99 1.84
CA VAL A 99 4.45 20.90 1.16
C VAL A 99 3.73 19.56 1.36
N ASP A 100 3.17 19.30 2.55
CA ASP A 100 2.42 18.08 2.83
C ASP A 100 1.16 17.96 1.96
N GLU A 101 0.45 19.06 1.72
CA GLU A 101 -0.73 19.09 0.86
C GLU A 101 -0.38 18.97 -0.63
N MET A 102 0.74 19.54 -1.05
CA MET A 102 1.25 19.37 -2.41
C MET A 102 1.59 17.89 -2.66
N VAL A 103 2.31 17.25 -1.73
CA VAL A 103 2.62 15.83 -1.79
C VAL A 103 1.32 15.00 -1.76
N ALA A 104 0.37 15.31 -0.87
CA ALA A 104 -0.90 14.59 -0.78
C ALA A 104 -1.75 14.70 -2.07
N ARG A 105 -1.67 15.83 -2.78
CA ARG A 105 -2.35 16.03 -4.07
C ARG A 105 -1.79 15.10 -5.15
N GLU A 106 -0.48 14.90 -5.19
CA GLU A 106 0.13 13.94 -6.12
C GLU A 106 -0.32 12.50 -5.87
N PHE A 107 -0.57 12.13 -4.61
CA PHE A 107 -1.08 10.80 -4.24
C PHE A 107 -2.60 10.65 -4.25
N ALA A 108 -3.34 11.70 -4.61
CA ALA A 108 -4.80 11.68 -4.48
C ALA A 108 -5.46 10.63 -5.38
N SER A 109 -4.82 10.28 -6.50
CA SER A 109 -5.33 9.24 -7.42
C SER A 109 -5.15 7.83 -6.85
N GLU A 110 -3.98 7.58 -6.24
CA GLU A 110 -3.59 6.34 -5.59
C GLU A 110 -4.46 6.11 -4.37
N GLN A 111 -4.67 7.13 -3.54
CA GLN A 111 -5.55 7.04 -2.38
C GLN A 111 -7.00 6.71 -2.78
N ARG A 112 -7.50 7.27 -3.89
CA ARG A 112 -8.82 6.92 -4.42
C ARG A 112 -8.87 5.46 -4.88
N ALA A 113 -7.88 5.00 -5.63
CA ALA A 113 -7.78 3.61 -6.05
C ALA A 113 -7.71 2.65 -4.86
N THR A 114 -6.87 2.94 -3.86
CA THR A 114 -6.79 2.15 -2.62
C THR A 114 -8.12 2.08 -1.88
N LYS A 115 -8.85 3.20 -1.75
CA LYS A 115 -10.17 3.21 -1.10
C LYS A 115 -11.19 2.34 -1.85
N LEU A 116 -11.22 2.42 -3.18
CA LEU A 116 -12.10 1.59 -4.00
C LEU A 116 -11.75 0.10 -3.91
N LEU A 117 -10.46 -0.24 -3.98
CA LEU A 117 -9.98 -1.61 -3.82
C LEU A 117 -10.32 -2.15 -2.44
N MET A 118 -10.07 -1.39 -1.37
CA MET A 118 -10.45 -1.77 -0.01
C MET A 118 -11.95 -2.03 0.12
N LEU A 119 -12.79 -1.18 -0.46
CA LEU A 119 -14.25 -1.36 -0.46
C LEU A 119 -14.65 -2.65 -1.18
N PHE A 120 -14.20 -2.84 -2.43
CA PHE A 120 -14.56 -4.02 -3.22
C PHE A 120 -14.00 -5.31 -2.64
N SER A 121 -12.76 -5.31 -2.15
CA SER A 121 -12.18 -6.47 -1.46
C SER A 121 -12.95 -6.81 -0.19
N SER A 122 -13.37 -5.81 0.60
CA SER A 122 -14.16 -6.06 1.82
C SER A 122 -15.50 -6.72 1.48
N VAL A 123 -16.20 -6.21 0.47
CA VAL A 123 -17.46 -6.80 -0.01
C VAL A 123 -17.24 -8.24 -0.52
N ALA A 124 -16.20 -8.45 -1.33
CA ALA A 124 -15.87 -9.77 -1.86
C ALA A 124 -15.58 -10.78 -0.75
N VAL A 125 -14.84 -10.38 0.30
CA VAL A 125 -14.58 -11.22 1.48
C VAL A 125 -15.88 -11.58 2.21
N ILE A 126 -16.78 -10.61 2.42
CA ILE A 126 -18.08 -10.87 3.06
C ILE A 126 -18.89 -11.87 2.25
N VAL A 127 -19.00 -11.67 0.94
CA VAL A 127 -19.74 -12.57 0.03
C VAL A 127 -19.11 -13.97 0.02
N ALA A 128 -17.78 -14.07 0.00
CA ALA A 128 -17.07 -15.34 0.08
C ALA A 128 -17.34 -16.07 1.40
N CYS A 129 -17.38 -15.34 2.53
CA CYS A 129 -17.72 -15.91 3.83
C CYS A 129 -19.16 -16.42 3.87
N LEU A 130 -20.11 -15.70 3.29
CA LEU A 130 -21.50 -16.15 3.17
C LEU A 130 -21.62 -17.41 2.30
N GLY A 131 -20.85 -17.47 1.20
CA GLY A 131 -20.79 -18.66 0.34
C GLY A 131 -20.23 -19.88 1.07
N LEU A 132 -19.10 -19.71 1.78
CA LEU A 132 -18.50 -20.75 2.62
C LEU A 132 -19.47 -21.21 3.72
N TYR A 133 -20.15 -20.27 4.39
CA TYR A 133 -21.15 -20.56 5.40
C TYR A 133 -22.31 -21.38 4.82
N GLY A 134 -22.86 -20.98 3.66
CA GLY A 134 -23.94 -21.68 2.98
C GLY A 134 -23.55 -23.10 2.58
N LEU A 135 -22.36 -23.28 1.99
CA LEU A 135 -21.86 -24.60 1.60
C LEU A 135 -21.61 -25.51 2.81
N ALA A 136 -21.10 -24.94 3.91
CA ALA A 136 -20.90 -25.66 5.17
C ALA A 136 -22.23 -26.09 5.79
N SER A 137 -23.24 -25.22 5.80
CA SER A 137 -24.58 -25.52 6.32
C SER A 137 -25.24 -26.65 5.51
N PHE A 138 -25.22 -26.55 4.18
CA PHE A 138 -25.78 -27.56 3.30
C PHE A 138 -25.08 -28.92 3.44
N THR A 139 -23.75 -28.91 3.59
CA THR A 139 -22.96 -30.14 3.77
C THR A 139 -23.24 -30.79 5.13
N ALA A 140 -23.35 -29.99 6.19
CA ALA A 140 -23.68 -30.46 7.52
C ALA A 140 -25.08 -31.09 7.55
N GLU A 141 -26.06 -30.47 6.89
CA GLU A 141 -27.44 -30.97 6.79
C GLU A 141 -27.53 -32.28 5.98
N ARG A 142 -26.80 -32.40 4.86
CA ARG A 142 -26.76 -33.67 4.11
C ARG A 142 -26.10 -34.81 4.87
N ARG A 143 -25.14 -34.51 5.75
CA ARG A 143 -24.41 -35.51 6.54
C ARG A 143 -24.98 -35.73 7.94
N THR A 144 -26.14 -35.13 8.26
CA THR A 144 -26.77 -35.25 9.59
C THR A 144 -27.02 -36.70 10.00
N LYS A 145 -27.39 -37.58 9.05
CA LYS A 145 -27.60 -39.02 9.32
C LYS A 145 -26.30 -39.74 9.72
N GLU A 146 -25.19 -39.53 9.00
CA GLU A 146 -23.89 -40.11 9.35
C GLU A 146 -23.33 -39.54 10.67
N ILE A 147 -23.49 -38.24 10.88
CA ILE A 147 -23.07 -37.52 12.08
C ILE A 147 -23.86 -38.02 13.30
N GLY A 148 -25.17 -38.21 13.16
CA GLY A 148 -26.05 -38.74 14.19
C GLY A 148 -25.67 -40.18 14.59
N ILE A 149 -25.43 -41.06 13.62
CA ILE A 149 -25.01 -42.45 13.87
C ILE A 149 -23.65 -42.48 14.59
N ARG A 150 -22.66 -41.70 14.13
CA ARG A 150 -21.34 -41.62 14.78
C ARG A 150 -21.41 -41.08 16.21
N LYS A 151 -22.28 -40.09 16.48
CA LYS A 151 -22.45 -39.50 17.81
C LYS A 151 -23.06 -40.51 18.80
N VAL A 152 -24.00 -41.35 18.35
CA VAL A 152 -24.56 -42.45 19.17
C VAL A 152 -23.52 -43.55 19.41
N LEU A 153 -22.59 -43.77 18.47
CA LEU A 153 -21.45 -44.68 18.62
C LEU A 153 -20.27 -44.08 19.43
N GLY A 154 -20.43 -42.90 20.04
CA GLY A 154 -19.43 -42.29 20.94
C GLY A 154 -18.39 -41.39 20.25
N ALA A 155 -18.58 -41.02 18.98
CA ALA A 155 -17.67 -40.10 18.30
C ALA A 155 -17.73 -38.68 18.90
N ASN A 156 -16.56 -38.08 19.10
CA ASN A 156 -16.43 -36.77 19.70
C ASN A 156 -16.79 -35.67 18.68
N VAL A 157 -17.41 -34.57 19.16
CA VAL A 157 -17.80 -33.41 18.33
C VAL A 157 -16.60 -32.83 17.57
N VAL A 158 -15.41 -32.96 18.14
CA VAL A 158 -14.13 -32.50 17.57
C VAL A 158 -13.80 -33.19 16.24
N ASP A 159 -14.13 -34.48 16.08
CA ASP A 159 -13.80 -35.23 14.85
C ASP A 159 -14.66 -34.78 13.66
N ILE A 160 -15.92 -34.43 13.94
CA ILE A 160 -16.86 -33.89 12.94
C ILE A 160 -16.41 -32.49 12.50
N VAL A 161 -16.04 -31.64 13.46
CA VAL A 161 -15.51 -30.30 13.18
C VAL A 161 -14.20 -30.37 12.40
N ARG A 162 -13.29 -31.29 12.74
CA ARG A 162 -12.02 -31.49 12.03
C ARG A 162 -12.21 -31.96 10.59
N LEU A 163 -13.14 -32.90 10.36
CA LEU A 163 -13.47 -33.37 9.02
C LEU A 163 -14.00 -32.24 8.13
N LEU A 164 -14.92 -31.42 8.67
CA LEU A 164 -15.46 -30.26 7.97
C LEU A 164 -14.36 -29.23 7.68
N ILE A 165 -13.58 -28.82 8.69
CA ILE A 165 -12.48 -27.86 8.51
C ILE A 165 -11.50 -28.33 7.42
N TRP A 166 -11.13 -29.62 7.40
CA TRP A 166 -10.22 -30.15 6.38
C TRP A 166 -10.83 -30.08 4.97
N GLN A 167 -12.11 -30.46 4.83
CA GLN A 167 -12.81 -30.43 3.55
C GLN A 167 -12.93 -29.01 2.97
N PHE A 168 -13.05 -28.00 3.83
CA PHE A 168 -13.09 -26.59 3.43
C PHE A 168 -11.71 -25.93 3.29
N SER A 169 -10.67 -26.47 3.94
CA SER A 169 -9.30 -25.96 3.81
C SER A 169 -8.72 -26.25 2.43
N THR A 170 -9.01 -27.42 1.84
CA THR A 170 -8.46 -27.82 0.54
C THR A 170 -8.82 -26.83 -0.60
N PRO A 171 -10.10 -26.44 -0.80
CA PRO A 171 -10.45 -25.43 -1.80
C PRO A 171 -9.79 -24.07 -1.55
N VAL A 172 -9.69 -23.63 -0.29
CA VAL A 172 -9.07 -22.35 0.07
C VAL A 172 -7.57 -22.36 -0.21
N LEU A 173 -6.88 -23.47 0.09
CA LEU A 173 -5.47 -23.65 -0.23
C LEU A 173 -5.21 -23.64 -1.74
N VAL A 174 -6.06 -24.33 -2.51
CA VAL A 174 -5.96 -24.33 -3.98
C VAL A 174 -6.20 -22.93 -4.54
N ALA A 175 -7.20 -22.21 -4.02
CA ALA A 175 -7.46 -20.83 -4.41
C ALA A 175 -6.27 -19.90 -4.09
N ASN A 176 -5.67 -20.03 -2.89
CA ASN A 176 -4.47 -19.26 -2.51
C ASN A 176 -3.27 -19.57 -3.42
N LEU A 177 -3.07 -20.85 -3.78
CA LEU A 177 -1.97 -21.27 -4.64
C LEU A 177 -2.06 -20.63 -6.04
N ILE A 178 -3.28 -20.38 -6.54
CA ILE A 178 -3.51 -19.69 -7.81
C ILE A 178 -3.46 -18.17 -7.63
N ALA A 179 -3.99 -17.65 -6.50
CA ALA A 179 -4.04 -16.22 -6.23
C ALA A 179 -2.65 -15.62 -6.00
N TRP A 180 -1.74 -16.33 -5.32
CA TRP A 180 -0.37 -15.84 -5.05
C TRP A 180 0.46 -15.48 -6.28
N PRO A 181 0.60 -16.33 -7.32
CA PRO A 181 1.37 -15.98 -8.51
C PRO A 181 0.70 -14.84 -9.29
N LEU A 182 -0.64 -14.82 -9.36
CA LEU A 182 -1.36 -13.76 -10.03
C LEU A 182 -1.20 -12.41 -9.33
N ALA A 183 -1.31 -12.40 -7.99
CA ALA A 183 -1.09 -11.21 -7.17
C ALA A 183 0.36 -10.74 -7.27
N PHE A 184 1.33 -11.67 -7.21
CA PHE A 184 2.74 -11.35 -7.37
C PHE A 184 3.03 -10.68 -8.70
N TYR A 185 2.52 -11.24 -9.81
CA TYR A 185 2.69 -10.68 -11.15
C TYR A 185 2.06 -9.29 -11.29
N ALA A 186 0.81 -9.12 -10.84
CA ALA A 186 0.13 -7.83 -10.90
C ALA A 186 0.87 -6.76 -10.07
N MET A 187 1.36 -7.13 -8.88
CA MET A 187 2.06 -6.20 -8.00
C MET A 187 3.47 -5.88 -8.49
N SER A 188 4.19 -6.85 -9.09
CA SER A 188 5.50 -6.60 -9.68
C SER A 188 5.40 -5.64 -10.86
N SER A 189 4.46 -5.85 -11.78
CA SER A 189 4.25 -4.95 -12.92
C SER A 189 3.81 -3.54 -12.49
N TRP A 190 3.08 -3.42 -11.38
CA TRP A 190 2.74 -2.12 -10.81
C TRP A 190 3.94 -1.44 -10.14
N LEU A 191 4.73 -2.18 -9.36
CA LEU A 191 5.92 -1.67 -8.66
C LEU A 191 7.08 -1.32 -9.61
N GLU A 192 7.12 -1.89 -10.81
CA GLU A 192 8.07 -1.50 -11.86
C GLU A 192 7.91 -0.04 -12.32
N GLN A 193 6.76 0.58 -12.09
CA GLN A 193 6.53 1.99 -12.39
C GLN A 193 7.14 2.93 -11.34
N PHE A 194 7.74 2.38 -10.28
CA PHE A 194 8.32 3.15 -9.18
C PHE A 194 9.83 2.85 -9.09
N PRO A 195 10.70 3.84 -9.29
CA PRO A 195 12.16 3.67 -9.16
C PRO A 195 12.57 3.28 -7.74
N TYR A 196 11.89 3.81 -6.73
CA TYR A 196 12.03 3.36 -5.34
C TYR A 196 10.88 2.39 -5.01
N ARG A 197 11.20 1.10 -5.01
CA ARG A 197 10.24 0.02 -4.76
C ARG A 197 10.66 -0.88 -3.61
N ILE A 198 9.67 -1.45 -2.93
CA ILE A 198 9.87 -2.50 -1.94
C ILE A 198 10.50 -3.74 -2.59
N SER A 199 11.33 -4.47 -1.85
CA SER A 199 11.96 -5.69 -2.33
C SER A 199 10.92 -6.76 -2.68
N SER A 200 11.17 -7.58 -3.70
CA SER A 200 10.27 -8.68 -4.11
C SER A 200 9.93 -9.65 -2.97
N LEU A 201 10.84 -9.79 -1.98
CA LEU A 201 10.62 -10.58 -0.78
C LEU A 201 9.45 -10.07 0.08
N SER A 202 9.26 -8.75 0.15
CA SER A 202 8.16 -8.16 0.92
C SER A 202 6.79 -8.50 0.31
N ILE A 203 6.68 -8.55 -1.02
CA ILE A 203 5.46 -8.96 -1.73
C ILE A 203 5.07 -10.39 -1.34
N VAL A 204 6.04 -11.31 -1.32
CA VAL A 204 5.82 -12.69 -0.90
C VAL A 204 5.35 -12.76 0.55
N ALA A 205 5.97 -11.97 1.45
CA ALA A 205 5.54 -11.91 2.85
C ALA A 205 4.09 -11.42 3.00
N PHE A 206 3.67 -10.41 2.23
CA PHE A 206 2.28 -9.94 2.23
C PHE A 206 1.31 -11.00 1.68
N CYS A 207 1.66 -11.69 0.60
CA CYS A 207 0.86 -12.79 0.06
C CYS A 207 0.66 -13.92 1.08
N LEU A 208 1.72 -14.30 1.78
CA LEU A 208 1.66 -15.32 2.84
C LEU A 208 0.77 -14.87 4.00
N LEU A 209 0.92 -13.62 4.45
CA LEU A 209 0.11 -13.05 5.52
C LEU A 209 -1.37 -12.99 5.12
N ALA A 210 -1.68 -12.50 3.91
CA ALA A 210 -3.03 -12.45 3.40
C ALA A 210 -3.66 -13.86 3.26
N GLY A 211 -2.90 -14.84 2.77
CA GLY A 211 -3.33 -16.23 2.68
C GLY A 211 -3.60 -16.84 4.05
N GLY A 212 -2.77 -16.53 5.06
CA GLY A 212 -2.98 -16.94 6.45
C GLY A 212 -4.23 -16.33 7.07
N VAL A 213 -4.47 -15.04 6.84
CA VAL A 213 -5.70 -14.35 7.28
C VAL A 213 -6.93 -14.96 6.60
N ALA A 214 -6.87 -15.24 5.30
CA ALA A 214 -7.97 -15.89 4.58
C ALA A 214 -8.30 -17.28 5.14
N LEU A 215 -7.28 -18.08 5.47
CA LEU A 215 -7.46 -19.38 6.13
C LEU A 215 -8.07 -19.24 7.52
N LEU A 216 -7.61 -18.28 8.32
CA LEU A 216 -8.18 -18.00 9.64
C LEU A 216 -9.67 -17.65 9.55
N ILE A 217 -10.04 -16.77 8.61
CA ILE A 217 -11.44 -16.39 8.39
C ILE A 217 -12.28 -17.60 7.96
N ALA A 218 -11.77 -18.43 7.05
CA ALA A 218 -12.45 -19.65 6.62
C ALA A 218 -12.65 -20.63 7.80
N TRP A 219 -11.62 -20.84 8.63
CA TRP A 219 -11.71 -21.70 9.81
C TRP A 219 -12.67 -21.17 10.86
N ILE A 220 -12.69 -19.86 11.12
CA ILE A 220 -13.65 -19.26 12.05
C ILE A 220 -15.08 -19.43 11.54
N THR A 221 -15.31 -19.18 10.24
CA THR A 221 -16.64 -19.28 9.61
C THR A 221 -17.16 -20.71 9.61
N VAL A 222 -16.34 -21.66 9.14
CA VAL A 222 -16.71 -23.08 9.05
C VAL A 222 -16.77 -23.71 10.43
N GLY A 223 -15.78 -23.46 11.28
CA GLY A 223 -15.70 -24.00 12.64
C GLY A 223 -16.86 -23.50 13.51
N GLY A 224 -17.21 -22.21 13.41
CA GLY A 224 -18.36 -21.64 14.09
C GLY A 224 -19.68 -22.29 13.66
N ASN A 225 -19.88 -22.50 12.35
CA ASN A 225 -21.08 -23.15 11.84
C ASN A 225 -21.15 -24.64 12.24
N ALA A 226 -20.06 -25.38 12.06
CA ALA A 226 -19.97 -26.79 12.43
C ALA A 226 -20.20 -27.01 13.93
N ALA A 227 -19.63 -26.15 14.79
CA ALA A 227 -19.85 -26.20 16.23
C ALA A 227 -21.31 -25.91 16.61
N ARG A 228 -21.96 -24.97 15.91
CA ARG A 228 -23.38 -24.65 16.13
C ARG A 228 -24.27 -25.83 15.75
N VAL A 229 -24.04 -26.45 14.60
CA VAL A 229 -24.81 -27.63 14.13
C VAL A 229 -24.55 -28.85 15.02
N ALA A 230 -23.31 -29.10 15.44
CA ALA A 230 -22.98 -30.24 16.29
C ALA A 230 -23.52 -30.12 17.73
N LYS A 231 -23.69 -28.87 18.22
CA LYS A 231 -24.35 -28.55 19.50
C LYS A 231 -25.88 -28.54 19.41
N ALA A 232 -26.46 -28.46 18.21
CA ALA A 232 -27.90 -28.56 18.05
C ALA A 232 -28.38 -29.93 18.59
N ASN A 233 -29.41 -29.89 19.43
CA ASN A 233 -29.86 -31.06 20.18
C ASN A 233 -30.45 -32.11 19.21
N PRO A 234 -29.93 -33.35 19.17
CA PRO A 234 -30.32 -34.36 18.19
C PRO A 234 -31.78 -34.84 18.31
N VAL A 235 -32.44 -34.49 19.43
CA VAL A 235 -33.83 -34.85 19.73
C VAL A 235 -34.82 -34.24 18.73
N HIS A 236 -34.50 -33.13 18.08
CA HIS A 236 -35.35 -32.55 17.02
C HIS A 236 -35.12 -33.15 15.63
N ALA A 237 -33.96 -33.77 15.37
CA ALA A 237 -33.64 -34.34 14.06
C ALA A 237 -34.30 -35.71 13.80
N LEU A 238 -34.75 -36.40 14.86
CA LEU A 238 -35.44 -37.69 14.80
C LEU A 238 -36.97 -37.58 14.91
N ARG A 239 -37.51 -36.38 15.14
CA ARG A 239 -38.96 -36.14 15.29
C ARG A 239 -39.60 -35.50 14.05
N TYR A 240 -38.81 -35.30 13.00
CA TYR A 240 -39.28 -34.97 11.65
C TYR A 240 -39.06 -36.19 10.74
N GLU A 241 -39.68 -37.30 11.11
CA GLU A 241 -40.52 -38.01 10.14
C GLU A 241 -41.90 -37.36 10.18
#